data_AF-A0A2E2ATH8-F1
#
_entry.id   AF-A0A2E2ATH8-F1
#
_cell.length_a   1.000
_cell.length_b   1.000
_cell.length_c   1.000
_cell.angle_alpha   90.00
_cell.angle_beta   90.00
_cell.angle_gamma   90.00
#
_symmetry.space_group_name_H-M   'P 1'
#
loop_
_entity.id
_entity.type
_entity.pdbx_description
1 polymer ?
#
loop_
_entity_poly.entity_id
_entity_poly.type
_entity_poly.pdbx_seq_one_letter_code
_entity_poly.pdbx_strand_id
1 'polypeptide(L)'
;MAIVTTTWWYGSHAWHMATRFLVGYPVNGKWHHPEIEVVSAYVDQIKDNDLSNRRAKEFGFTVYPTIAEALRNGSDKLDVDCVLLIGEHGDYEINEIGQKLYPRYRLFNGITDVFREEGKSLPIFNDKHLSWNFEWAADMVAQSKELKFPLLAGSSLPVTWRMPSVELPFGAEIEEAMVVAYGPKDIYDFHALETLQCMMERRRGGETGVRSIHALEGDAVWQQLADKRWSPVLFEACLSRSQTLAQTEDFSHRYPPLGLMKELVETPVCYQLEYNDGTRATMMLMNGLVKDFNFAAKLKGQADPLSTCFYLPPNPNVVYSAALMNNAEKMFMTNKAPYPIERTLLTSGMVQSALQSLHLGQRQLDTPHLDIHYKASKESTFYRR
;
A
#
# COMPACT_ATOMS: atom_id res chain seq x y z
N MET A 1 -3.06 -7.92 -22.07
CA MET A 1 -3.49 -7.58 -20.68
C MET A 1 -4.90 -7.02 -20.69
N ALA A 2 -5.74 -7.42 -19.74
CA ALA A 2 -7.02 -6.74 -19.44
C ALA A 2 -6.84 -5.75 -18.28
N ILE A 3 -7.50 -4.59 -18.35
CA ILE A 3 -7.62 -3.65 -17.22
C ILE A 3 -9.02 -3.79 -16.62
N VAL A 4 -9.12 -4.03 -15.31
CA VAL A 4 -10.39 -4.02 -14.58
C VAL A 4 -10.31 -2.89 -13.56
N THR A 5 -11.07 -1.82 -13.76
CA THR A 5 -10.99 -0.62 -12.90
C THR A 5 -12.36 -0.08 -12.49
N THR A 6 -12.42 0.63 -11.37
CA THR A 6 -13.66 1.30 -10.93
C THR A 6 -13.97 2.55 -11.72
N THR A 7 -12.96 3.37 -12.01
CA THR A 7 -13.10 4.61 -12.78
C THR A 7 -11.78 4.97 -13.46
N TRP A 8 -11.82 5.82 -14.49
CA TRP A 8 -10.62 6.24 -15.21
C TRP A 8 -10.69 7.71 -15.63
N TRP A 9 -10.09 8.60 -14.84
CA TRP A 9 -9.98 10.04 -15.13
C TRP A 9 -8.57 10.56 -14.84
N TYR A 10 -8.23 11.79 -15.24
CA TYR A 10 -6.88 12.36 -15.06
C TYR A 10 -6.48 12.48 -13.58
N GLY A 11 -5.49 11.72 -13.12
CA GLY A 11 -5.09 11.66 -11.70
C GLY A 11 -5.77 10.54 -10.91
N SER A 12 -6.65 9.77 -11.54
CA SER A 12 -7.15 8.52 -10.95
C SER A 12 -6.04 7.48 -10.82
N HIS A 13 -6.21 6.47 -9.95
CA HIS A 13 -5.28 5.35 -9.87
C HIS A 13 -5.13 4.61 -11.21
N ALA A 14 -6.21 4.45 -11.98
CA ALA A 14 -6.13 3.92 -13.34
C ALA A 14 -5.24 4.77 -14.25
N TRP A 15 -5.35 6.08 -14.17
CA TRP A 15 -4.42 6.97 -14.89
C TRP A 15 -2.97 6.83 -14.41
N HIS A 16 -2.73 6.61 -13.12
CA HIS A 16 -1.38 6.38 -12.59
C HIS A 16 -0.79 5.02 -12.97
N MET A 17 -1.62 4.00 -13.19
CA MET A 17 -1.15 2.61 -13.36
C MET A 17 -1.33 2.13 -14.79
N ALA A 18 -2.56 2.08 -15.30
CA ALA A 18 -2.84 1.59 -16.65
C ALA A 18 -2.08 2.38 -17.72
N THR A 19 -1.95 3.70 -17.56
CA THR A 19 -1.21 4.53 -18.53
C THR A 19 0.26 4.12 -18.67
N ARG A 20 0.89 3.51 -17.65
CA ARG A 20 2.29 3.04 -17.73
C ARG A 20 2.43 1.90 -18.74
N PHE A 21 1.40 1.09 -18.90
CA PHE A 21 1.33 0.05 -19.92
C PHE A 21 0.86 0.56 -21.29
N LEU A 22 0.30 1.78 -21.38
CA LEU A 22 -0.09 2.38 -22.66
C LEU A 22 1.04 3.20 -23.29
N VAL A 23 1.72 4.03 -22.51
CA VAL A 23 2.73 4.99 -23.03
C VAL A 23 4.16 4.66 -22.62
N GLY A 24 4.35 3.70 -21.72
CA GLY A 24 5.64 3.43 -21.09
C GLY A 24 5.90 4.27 -19.84
N TYR A 25 7.07 4.09 -19.24
CA TYR A 25 7.48 4.73 -17.99
C TYR A 25 9.01 4.71 -17.81
N PRO A 26 9.58 5.56 -16.92
CA PRO A 26 11.04 5.61 -16.74
C PRO A 26 11.56 4.41 -15.91
N VAL A 27 12.64 3.78 -16.40
CA VAL A 27 13.41 2.74 -15.70
C VAL A 27 14.90 3.02 -15.92
N ASN A 28 15.70 3.08 -14.86
CA ASN A 28 17.16 3.28 -14.91
C ASN A 28 17.59 4.45 -15.84
N GLY A 29 16.88 5.58 -15.78
CA GLY A 29 17.16 6.77 -16.59
C GLY A 29 16.78 6.66 -18.08
N LYS A 30 16.08 5.60 -18.51
CA LYS A 30 15.59 5.43 -19.88
C LYS A 30 14.07 5.30 -19.91
N TRP A 31 13.46 5.68 -21.04
CA TRP A 31 12.04 5.41 -21.27
C TRP A 31 11.88 3.93 -21.64
N HIS A 32 11.09 3.20 -20.84
CA HIS A 32 10.79 1.79 -21.02
C HIS A 32 9.37 1.65 -21.55
N HIS A 33 9.20 0.89 -22.62
CA HIS A 33 7.89 0.48 -23.10
C HIS A 33 7.71 -1.01 -22.77
N PRO A 34 6.75 -1.39 -21.93
CA PRO A 34 6.52 -2.79 -21.57
C PRO A 34 6.27 -3.65 -22.80
N GLU A 35 6.73 -4.90 -22.78
CA GLU A 35 6.37 -5.93 -23.77
C GLU A 35 4.97 -6.50 -23.48
N ILE A 36 4.02 -5.62 -23.15
CA ILE A 36 2.65 -5.95 -22.76
C ILE A 36 1.71 -5.01 -23.51
N GLU A 37 0.80 -5.58 -24.29
CA GLU A 37 -0.29 -4.85 -24.93
C GLU A 37 -1.54 -4.85 -24.04
N VAL A 38 -2.16 -3.69 -23.88
CA VAL A 38 -3.52 -3.58 -23.32
C VAL A 38 -4.49 -3.88 -24.46
N VAL A 39 -5.27 -4.95 -24.34
CA VAL A 39 -6.20 -5.40 -25.40
C VAL A 39 -7.66 -5.15 -25.04
N SER A 40 -7.96 -5.04 -23.74
CA SER A 40 -9.31 -4.84 -23.26
C SER A 40 -9.34 -4.10 -21.91
N ALA A 41 -10.49 -3.49 -21.61
CA ALA A 41 -10.76 -2.92 -20.31
C ALA A 41 -12.22 -3.11 -19.88
N TYR A 42 -12.45 -3.12 -18.57
CA TYR A 42 -13.75 -2.94 -17.93
C TYR A 42 -13.66 -1.75 -16.97
N VAL A 43 -14.69 -0.89 -16.99
CA VAL A 43 -14.79 0.28 -16.10
C VAL A 43 -16.14 0.25 -15.40
N ASP A 44 -16.13 0.11 -14.07
CA ASP A 44 -17.34 -0.03 -13.25
C ASP A 44 -18.23 1.22 -13.28
N GLN A 45 -17.63 2.40 -13.22
CA GLN A 45 -18.29 3.70 -13.17
C GLN A 45 -17.70 4.65 -14.22
N ILE A 46 -18.38 4.73 -15.36
CA ILE A 46 -18.09 5.73 -16.41
C ILE A 46 -18.83 7.02 -16.04
N LYS A 47 -18.06 8.12 -15.90
CA LYS A 47 -18.56 9.45 -15.58
C LYS A 47 -18.15 10.46 -16.67
N ASP A 48 -18.63 11.71 -16.57
CA ASP A 48 -18.40 12.75 -17.59
C ASP A 48 -16.92 13.03 -17.90
N ASN A 49 -16.03 12.81 -16.93
CA ASN A 49 -14.57 13.01 -17.07
C ASN A 49 -13.80 11.72 -17.40
N ASP A 50 -14.50 10.66 -17.82
CA ASP A 50 -13.89 9.39 -18.18
C ASP A 50 -12.91 9.53 -19.37
N LEU A 51 -11.77 8.84 -19.24
CA LEU A 51 -10.72 8.76 -20.23
C LEU A 51 -10.67 7.39 -20.91
N SER A 52 -11.37 6.39 -20.40
CA SER A 52 -11.21 4.99 -20.85
C SER A 52 -11.55 4.83 -22.33
N ASN A 53 -12.68 5.38 -22.80
CA ASN A 53 -13.06 5.34 -24.21
C ASN A 53 -12.09 6.10 -25.13
N ARG A 54 -11.53 7.21 -24.66
CA ARG A 54 -10.53 7.96 -25.42
C ARG A 54 -9.24 7.16 -25.55
N ARG A 55 -8.78 6.54 -24.46
CA ARG A 55 -7.57 5.70 -24.46
C ARG A 55 -7.76 4.44 -25.30
N ALA A 56 -8.94 3.82 -25.23
CA ALA A 56 -9.32 2.70 -26.07
C ALA A 56 -9.13 3.02 -27.56
N LYS A 57 -9.65 4.17 -28.01
CA LYS A 57 -9.49 4.64 -29.39
C LYS A 57 -8.03 4.98 -29.74
N GLU A 58 -7.27 5.56 -28.82
CA GLU A 58 -5.89 5.99 -29.04
C GLU A 58 -4.91 4.81 -29.14
N PHE A 59 -5.12 3.75 -28.34
CA PHE A 59 -4.21 2.62 -28.21
C PHE A 59 -4.74 1.31 -28.81
N GLY A 60 -5.98 1.29 -29.32
CA GLY A 60 -6.51 0.15 -30.08
C GLY A 60 -7.10 -0.99 -29.25
N PHE A 61 -7.64 -0.71 -28.06
CA PHE A 61 -8.31 -1.71 -27.21
C PHE A 61 -9.81 -1.42 -27.06
N THR A 62 -10.57 -2.41 -26.56
CA THR A 62 -12.03 -2.28 -26.37
C THR A 62 -12.39 -2.15 -24.88
N VAL A 63 -13.30 -1.23 -24.55
CA VAL A 63 -13.94 -1.16 -23.22
C VAL A 63 -15.22 -2.00 -23.26
N TYR A 64 -15.25 -3.10 -22.52
CA TYR A 64 -16.35 -4.04 -22.47
C TYR A 64 -17.30 -3.75 -21.28
N PRO A 65 -18.59 -4.11 -21.39
CA PRO A 65 -19.57 -3.81 -20.36
C PRO A 65 -19.51 -4.79 -19.17
N THR A 66 -18.81 -5.92 -19.29
CA THR A 66 -18.60 -6.87 -18.20
C THR A 66 -17.13 -7.28 -18.05
N ILE A 67 -16.77 -7.73 -16.84
CA ILE A 67 -15.45 -8.30 -16.56
C ILE A 67 -15.19 -9.53 -17.43
N ALA A 68 -16.19 -10.41 -17.57
CA ALA A 68 -16.07 -11.61 -18.39
C ALA A 68 -15.77 -11.28 -19.86
N GLU A 69 -16.49 -10.33 -20.46
CA GLU A 69 -16.22 -9.90 -21.84
C GLU A 69 -14.85 -9.23 -22.00
N ALA A 70 -14.40 -8.45 -20.99
CA ALA A 70 -13.05 -7.88 -21.00
C ALA A 70 -11.98 -8.98 -20.96
N LEU A 71 -12.15 -10.01 -20.14
CA LEU A 71 -11.21 -11.14 -20.05
C LEU A 71 -11.23 -12.03 -21.30
N ARG A 72 -12.40 -12.17 -21.93
CA ARG A 72 -12.55 -12.93 -23.18
C ARG A 72 -12.15 -12.15 -24.44
N ASN A 73 -11.96 -10.83 -24.30
CA ASN A 73 -11.49 -9.93 -25.35
C ASN A 73 -12.27 -10.08 -26.68
N GLY A 74 -13.60 -10.22 -26.59
CA GLY A 74 -14.47 -10.39 -27.76
C GLY A 74 -14.51 -11.79 -28.37
N SER A 75 -13.83 -12.76 -27.75
CA SER A 75 -13.95 -14.19 -28.08
C SER A 75 -14.89 -14.93 -27.11
N ASP A 76 -15.08 -16.22 -27.33
CA ASP A 76 -15.86 -17.09 -26.44
C ASP A 76 -15.03 -17.67 -25.27
N LYS A 77 -13.72 -17.40 -25.23
CA LYS A 77 -12.77 -17.98 -24.25
C LYS A 77 -11.86 -16.92 -23.66
N LEU A 78 -11.16 -17.26 -22.58
CA LEU A 78 -10.14 -16.37 -21.99
C LEU A 78 -9.05 -16.04 -23.03
N ASP A 79 -8.92 -14.76 -23.39
CA ASP A 79 -8.05 -14.25 -24.46
C ASP A 79 -7.20 -13.05 -24.00
N VAL A 80 -6.69 -13.15 -22.77
CA VAL A 80 -5.68 -12.25 -22.21
C VAL A 80 -4.64 -13.07 -21.45
N ASP A 81 -3.48 -12.47 -21.16
CA ASP A 81 -2.38 -13.15 -20.43
C ASP A 81 -2.22 -12.70 -18.96
N CYS A 82 -2.80 -11.56 -18.60
CA CYS A 82 -2.73 -11.02 -17.24
C CYS A 82 -3.82 -9.96 -17.02
N VAL A 83 -4.10 -9.66 -15.75
CA VAL A 83 -5.11 -8.69 -15.34
C VAL A 83 -4.50 -7.63 -14.41
N LEU A 84 -4.74 -6.36 -14.75
CA LEU A 84 -4.47 -5.20 -13.89
C LEU A 84 -5.78 -4.77 -13.22
N LEU A 85 -5.94 -5.10 -11.94
CA LEU A 85 -7.11 -4.80 -11.13
C LEU A 85 -6.89 -3.53 -10.28
N ILE A 86 -7.67 -2.48 -10.55
CA ILE A 86 -7.60 -1.18 -9.88
C ILE A 86 -8.96 -0.84 -9.27
N GLY A 87 -9.18 -1.31 -8.04
CA GLY A 87 -10.41 -1.06 -7.28
C GLY A 87 -10.35 0.19 -6.41
N GLU A 88 -9.95 1.35 -6.94
CA GLU A 88 -9.73 2.59 -6.16
C GLU A 88 -10.34 3.82 -6.85
N HIS A 89 -10.80 4.79 -6.05
CA HIS A 89 -11.71 5.87 -6.46
C HIS A 89 -13.08 5.39 -6.96
N GLY A 90 -13.98 6.33 -7.24
CA GLY A 90 -15.40 6.07 -7.54
C GLY A 90 -16.31 6.43 -6.37
N ASP A 91 -17.61 6.32 -6.60
CA ASP A 91 -18.65 6.57 -5.59
C ASP A 91 -19.06 5.23 -4.98
N TYR A 92 -18.55 4.98 -3.78
CA TYR A 92 -18.89 3.80 -2.98
C TYR A 92 -19.21 4.27 -1.57
N GLU A 93 -20.07 3.50 -0.90
CA GLU A 93 -20.49 3.78 0.47
C GLU A 93 -19.32 3.76 1.44
N ILE A 94 -19.51 4.40 2.59
CA ILE A 94 -18.58 4.39 3.71
C ILE A 94 -19.30 3.68 4.86
N ASN A 95 -18.66 2.70 5.49
CA ASN A 95 -19.25 1.99 6.62
C ASN A 95 -19.09 2.78 7.94
N GLU A 96 -19.68 2.24 9.01
CA GLU A 96 -19.69 2.81 10.35
C GLU A 96 -18.30 2.99 11.01
N ILE A 97 -17.27 2.28 10.51
CA ILE A 97 -15.89 2.41 10.98
C ILE A 97 -15.04 3.30 10.05
N GLY A 98 -15.67 3.98 9.09
CA GLY A 98 -15.03 4.98 8.23
C GLY A 98 -14.30 4.41 7.02
N GLN A 99 -14.47 3.13 6.70
CA GLN A 99 -13.87 2.53 5.52
C GLN A 99 -14.72 2.79 4.29
N LYS A 100 -14.05 3.12 3.18
CA LYS A 100 -14.74 3.20 1.89
C LYS A 100 -14.85 1.81 1.28
N LEU A 101 -16.07 1.40 0.92
CA LEU A 101 -16.41 0.04 0.47
C LEU A 101 -16.01 -0.22 -0.98
N TYR A 102 -14.73 -0.02 -1.28
CA TYR A 102 -14.18 -0.25 -2.60
C TYR A 102 -14.37 -1.71 -3.04
N PRO A 103 -14.82 -1.96 -4.29
CA PRO A 103 -15.33 -3.26 -4.71
C PRO A 103 -14.23 -4.25 -5.12
N ARG A 104 -13.02 -4.15 -4.55
CA ARG A 104 -11.87 -4.99 -4.95
C ARG A 104 -12.19 -6.48 -4.92
N TYR A 105 -12.85 -6.94 -3.85
CA TYR A 105 -13.27 -8.34 -3.72
C TYR A 105 -14.29 -8.75 -4.80
N ARG A 106 -15.31 -7.92 -5.06
CA ARG A 106 -16.30 -8.18 -6.12
C ARG A 106 -15.65 -8.25 -7.50
N LEU A 107 -14.78 -7.29 -7.83
CA LEU A 107 -14.07 -7.25 -9.10
C LEU A 107 -13.12 -8.45 -9.25
N PHE A 108 -12.40 -8.81 -8.18
CA PHE A 108 -11.55 -9.99 -8.14
C PHE A 108 -12.33 -11.28 -8.34
N ASN A 109 -13.47 -11.45 -7.68
CA ASN A 109 -14.33 -12.62 -7.88
C ASN A 109 -14.87 -12.71 -9.32
N GLY A 110 -15.25 -11.57 -9.92
CA GLY A 110 -15.62 -11.54 -11.34
C GLY A 110 -14.49 -12.01 -12.27
N ILE A 111 -13.23 -11.82 -11.88
CA ILE A 111 -12.06 -12.34 -12.61
C ILE A 111 -11.88 -13.84 -12.35
N THR A 112 -11.91 -14.28 -11.07
CA THR A 112 -11.66 -15.68 -10.72
C THR A 112 -12.79 -16.62 -11.12
N ASP A 113 -14.01 -16.14 -11.26
CA ASP A 113 -15.13 -16.91 -11.79
C ASP A 113 -14.89 -17.29 -13.25
N VAL A 114 -14.38 -16.37 -14.08
CA VAL A 114 -13.95 -16.68 -15.46
C VAL A 114 -12.80 -17.70 -15.44
N PHE A 115 -11.85 -17.59 -14.51
CA PHE A 115 -10.76 -18.56 -14.42
C PHE A 115 -11.27 -19.97 -14.10
N ARG A 116 -12.28 -20.09 -13.23
CA ARG A 116 -12.93 -21.37 -12.89
C ARG A 116 -13.70 -21.94 -14.08
N GLU A 117 -14.50 -21.11 -14.76
CA GLU A 117 -15.28 -21.51 -15.94
C GLU A 117 -14.39 -22.08 -17.06
N GLU A 118 -13.25 -21.42 -17.30
CA GLU A 118 -12.34 -21.76 -18.41
C GLU A 118 -11.28 -22.80 -18.01
N GLY A 119 -11.16 -23.11 -16.71
CA GLY A 119 -10.12 -24.01 -16.19
C GLY A 119 -8.69 -23.47 -16.37
N LYS A 120 -8.53 -22.16 -16.55
CA LYS A 120 -7.25 -21.47 -16.80
C LYS A 120 -7.18 -20.20 -15.96
N SER A 121 -6.06 -20.00 -15.27
CA SER A 121 -5.81 -18.82 -14.45
C SER A 121 -4.59 -18.04 -14.94
N LEU A 122 -4.54 -16.75 -14.61
CA LEU A 122 -3.54 -15.80 -15.08
C LEU A 122 -3.08 -14.90 -13.92
N PRO A 123 -1.86 -14.32 -13.99
CA PRO A 123 -1.40 -13.31 -13.03
C PRO A 123 -2.37 -12.14 -12.85
N ILE A 124 -2.56 -11.73 -11.60
CA ILE A 124 -3.35 -10.54 -11.23
C ILE A 124 -2.49 -9.60 -10.38
N PHE A 125 -2.40 -8.33 -10.80
CA PHE A 125 -1.99 -7.26 -9.90
C PHE A 125 -3.23 -6.56 -9.33
N ASN A 126 -3.35 -6.46 -8.01
CA ASN A 126 -4.42 -5.76 -7.30
C ASN A 126 -3.87 -4.49 -6.61
N ASP A 127 -4.33 -3.32 -7.04
CA ASP A 127 -3.94 -2.05 -6.43
C ASP A 127 -4.43 -1.88 -4.97
N LYS A 128 -3.54 -1.38 -4.09
CA LYS A 128 -3.76 -1.06 -2.66
C LYS A 128 -3.99 -2.31 -1.78
N HIS A 129 -4.70 -2.14 -0.65
CA HIS A 129 -5.12 -3.25 0.20
C HIS A 129 -5.97 -4.23 -0.61
N LEU A 130 -5.94 -5.52 -0.28
CA LEU A 130 -6.71 -6.55 -0.99
C LEU A 130 -8.21 -6.29 -0.91
N SER A 131 -8.72 -6.07 0.30
CA SER A 131 -10.12 -5.71 0.57
C SER A 131 -10.18 -4.90 1.87
N TRP A 132 -11.23 -4.10 2.04
CA TRP A 132 -11.53 -3.42 3.30
C TRP A 132 -11.98 -4.41 4.39
N ASN A 133 -12.46 -5.60 3.98
CA ASN A 133 -12.79 -6.72 4.85
C ASN A 133 -11.69 -7.78 4.80
N PHE A 134 -11.16 -8.16 5.95
CA PHE A 134 -10.03 -9.09 6.10
C PHE A 134 -10.38 -10.51 5.70
N GLU A 135 -11.59 -11.00 6.01
CA GLU A 135 -12.01 -12.34 5.57
C GLU A 135 -12.02 -12.42 4.05
N TRP A 136 -12.50 -11.37 3.38
CA TRP A 136 -12.46 -11.26 1.93
C TRP A 136 -11.03 -11.14 1.40
N ALA A 137 -10.16 -10.37 2.07
CA ALA A 137 -8.75 -10.29 1.69
C ALA A 137 -8.04 -11.65 1.82
N ALA A 138 -8.31 -12.39 2.90
CA ALA A 138 -7.77 -13.73 3.13
C ALA A 138 -8.30 -14.72 2.09
N ASP A 139 -9.58 -14.63 1.75
CA ASP A 139 -10.20 -15.43 0.70
C ASP A 139 -9.58 -15.15 -0.68
N MET A 140 -9.32 -13.90 -1.05
CA MET A 140 -8.60 -13.56 -2.29
C MET A 140 -7.22 -14.26 -2.37
N VAL A 141 -6.47 -14.28 -1.27
CA VAL A 141 -5.18 -14.98 -1.21
C VAL A 141 -5.37 -16.49 -1.30
N ALA A 142 -6.36 -17.04 -0.59
CA ALA A 142 -6.69 -18.47 -0.66
C ALA A 142 -7.06 -18.89 -2.09
N GLN A 143 -7.93 -18.13 -2.76
CA GLN A 143 -8.32 -18.36 -4.16
C GLN A 143 -7.11 -18.32 -5.11
N SER A 144 -6.17 -17.39 -4.94
CA SER A 144 -4.95 -17.36 -5.77
C SER A 144 -4.08 -18.61 -5.63
N LYS A 145 -4.01 -19.18 -4.42
CA LYS A 145 -3.30 -20.43 -4.14
C LYS A 145 -4.06 -21.64 -4.71
N GLU A 146 -5.38 -21.67 -4.55
CA GLU A 146 -6.26 -22.72 -5.08
C GLU A 146 -6.21 -22.79 -6.61
N LEU A 147 -6.39 -21.64 -7.26
CA LEU A 147 -6.40 -21.49 -8.72
C LEU A 147 -4.98 -21.38 -9.31
N LYS A 148 -3.94 -21.39 -8.47
CA LYS A 148 -2.52 -21.45 -8.84
C LYS A 148 -2.05 -20.33 -9.78
N PHE A 149 -2.43 -19.09 -9.49
CA PHE A 149 -1.92 -17.92 -10.21
C PHE A 149 -1.12 -16.99 -9.30
N PRO A 150 -0.11 -16.26 -9.83
CA PRO A 150 0.57 -15.22 -9.09
C PRO A 150 -0.36 -14.04 -8.79
N LEU A 151 -0.48 -13.70 -7.51
CA LEU A 151 -1.17 -12.50 -7.05
C LEU A 151 -0.13 -11.54 -6.46
N LEU A 152 -0.08 -10.31 -6.96
CA LEU A 152 0.68 -9.22 -6.38
C LEU A 152 -0.28 -8.11 -6.00
N ALA A 153 -0.05 -7.45 -4.87
CA ALA A 153 -0.86 -6.32 -4.46
C ALA A 153 -0.01 -5.28 -3.73
N GLY A 154 -0.66 -4.20 -3.30
CA GLY A 154 -0.09 -3.27 -2.34
C GLY A 154 0.12 -1.86 -2.87
N SER A 155 0.96 -1.14 -2.15
CA SER A 155 1.25 0.28 -2.40
C SER A 155 2.52 0.48 -3.22
N SER A 156 2.67 1.66 -3.85
CA SER A 156 3.95 2.14 -4.36
C SER A 156 5.00 2.42 -3.26
N LEU A 157 4.60 2.61 -2.00
CA LEU A 157 5.51 2.98 -0.91
C LEU A 157 6.63 1.94 -0.70
N PRO A 158 6.35 0.64 -0.53
CA PRO A 158 7.41 -0.37 -0.39
C PRO A 158 8.47 -0.37 -1.49
N VAL A 159 8.08 0.03 -2.71
CA VAL A 159 8.90 -0.04 -3.91
C VAL A 159 9.45 1.32 -4.38
N THR A 160 9.05 2.43 -3.74
CA THR A 160 9.50 3.77 -4.15
C THR A 160 10.92 4.08 -3.68
N TRP A 161 11.46 5.20 -4.16
CA TRP A 161 12.76 5.73 -3.77
C TRP A 161 12.84 6.02 -2.27
N ARG A 162 14.07 5.99 -1.74
CA ARG A 162 14.33 6.27 -0.33
C ARG A 162 15.45 7.27 -0.14
N MET A 163 15.33 8.09 0.91
CA MET A 163 16.32 9.12 1.26
C MET A 163 16.65 9.11 2.76
N PRO A 164 17.88 8.70 3.15
CA PRO A 164 18.92 8.13 2.30
C PRO A 164 18.47 6.80 1.67
N SER A 165 19.14 6.35 0.61
CA SER A 165 18.82 5.09 -0.07
C SER A 165 19.24 3.88 0.78
N VAL A 166 18.47 3.62 1.83
CA VAL A 166 18.73 2.57 2.82
C VAL A 166 17.56 1.62 2.93
N GLU A 167 17.89 0.40 3.35
CA GLU A 167 16.91 -0.60 3.72
C GLU A 167 17.38 -1.30 5.00
N LEU A 168 16.44 -1.89 5.74
CA LEU A 168 16.80 -2.75 6.85
C LEU A 168 17.69 -3.91 6.38
N PRO A 169 18.82 -4.17 7.07
CA PRO A 169 19.63 -5.35 6.77
C PRO A 169 18.77 -6.62 6.87
N PHE A 170 18.89 -7.50 5.88
CA PHE A 170 18.13 -8.75 5.89
C PHE A 170 18.59 -9.63 7.06
N GLY A 171 17.65 -10.07 7.88
CA GLY A 171 17.92 -10.80 9.12
C GLY A 171 18.30 -9.92 10.31
N ALA A 172 18.02 -8.61 10.29
CA ALA A 172 18.31 -7.72 11.40
C ALA A 172 17.49 -8.07 12.67
N GLU A 173 18.09 -7.84 13.84
CA GLU A 173 17.37 -7.84 15.11
C GLU A 173 16.79 -6.44 15.36
N ILE A 174 15.48 -6.31 15.23
CA ILE A 174 14.74 -5.05 15.46
C ILE A 174 14.26 -5.06 16.91
N GLU A 175 14.51 -3.99 17.66
CA GLU A 175 13.98 -3.80 19.01
C GLU A 175 12.63 -3.06 18.98
N GLU A 176 12.57 -1.98 18.19
CA GLU A 176 11.37 -1.15 18.02
C GLU A 176 11.43 -0.41 16.69
N ALA A 177 10.29 -0.20 16.04
CA ALA A 177 10.19 0.58 14.81
C ALA A 177 9.08 1.63 14.85
N MET A 178 9.21 2.65 14.02
CA MET A 178 8.22 3.69 13.87
C MET A 178 8.08 4.12 12.42
N VAL A 179 6.86 4.47 12.03
CA VAL A 179 6.59 5.27 10.83
C VAL A 179 5.78 6.50 11.23
N VAL A 180 6.18 7.67 10.73
CA VAL A 180 5.42 8.93 10.84
C VAL A 180 5.02 9.34 9.43
N ALA A 181 3.72 9.51 9.24
CA ALA A 181 3.09 9.79 7.95
C ALA A 181 1.95 10.81 8.11
N TYR A 182 1.13 10.94 7.07
CA TYR A 182 0.00 11.85 6.99
C TYR A 182 -1.11 11.21 6.16
N GLY A 183 -2.26 11.88 6.07
CA GLY A 183 -3.43 11.54 5.28
C GLY A 183 -4.59 11.00 6.11
N PRO A 184 -5.74 10.75 5.47
CA PRO A 184 -6.91 10.16 6.11
C PRO A 184 -6.68 8.69 6.50
N LYS A 185 -7.36 8.26 7.57
CA LYS A 185 -7.49 6.83 7.95
C LYS A 185 -8.08 5.99 6.81
N ASP A 186 -7.97 4.66 6.89
CA ASP A 186 -8.31 3.65 5.87
C ASP A 186 -7.42 3.68 4.61
N ILE A 187 -7.18 4.87 4.05
CA ILE A 187 -6.47 5.02 2.78
C ILE A 187 -4.97 5.25 2.99
N TYR A 188 -4.59 6.17 3.88
CA TYR A 188 -3.19 6.54 4.08
C TYR A 188 -2.53 5.82 5.24
N ASP A 189 -3.28 5.36 6.24
CA ASP A 189 -2.74 4.41 7.22
C ASP A 189 -2.30 3.11 6.55
N PHE A 190 -3.00 2.64 5.50
CA PHE A 190 -2.53 1.54 4.66
C PHE A 190 -1.14 1.83 4.06
N HIS A 191 -0.92 3.03 3.53
CA HIS A 191 0.38 3.43 2.98
C HIS A 191 1.47 3.50 4.06
N ALA A 192 1.14 4.04 5.23
CA ALA A 192 2.04 4.10 6.37
C ALA A 192 2.40 2.70 6.88
N LEU A 193 1.41 1.81 6.99
CA LEU A 193 1.62 0.42 7.41
C LEU A 193 2.38 -0.40 6.36
N GLU A 194 2.15 -0.20 5.05
CA GLU A 194 2.98 -0.84 4.01
C GLU A 194 4.44 -0.38 4.09
N THR A 195 4.66 0.92 4.37
CA THR A 195 5.99 1.51 4.59
C THR A 195 6.70 0.86 5.77
N LEU A 196 5.98 0.68 6.88
CA LEU A 196 6.48 -0.02 8.07
C LEU A 196 6.76 -1.49 7.75
N GLN A 197 5.79 -2.17 7.16
CA GLN A 197 5.77 -3.61 7.03
C GLN A 197 6.84 -4.13 6.06
N CYS A 198 7.12 -3.43 4.96
CA CYS A 198 8.18 -3.83 4.02
C CYS A 198 9.59 -3.73 4.64
N MET A 199 9.74 -2.94 5.70
CA MET A 199 10.97 -2.87 6.48
C MET A 199 10.97 -3.98 7.53
N MET A 200 9.89 -4.08 8.31
CA MET A 200 9.75 -5.03 9.41
C MET A 200 9.90 -6.49 8.99
N GLU A 201 9.34 -6.90 7.85
CA GLU A 201 9.41 -8.28 7.35
C GLU A 201 10.83 -8.82 7.13
N ARG A 202 11.82 -7.92 7.07
CA ARG A 202 13.23 -8.25 6.84
C ARG A 202 13.96 -8.64 8.12
N ARG A 203 13.27 -8.63 9.26
CA ARG A 203 13.83 -9.02 10.56
C ARG A 203 14.28 -10.48 10.59
N ARG A 204 15.08 -10.81 11.60
CA ARG A 204 15.55 -12.18 11.82
C ARG A 204 14.36 -13.13 11.98
N GLY A 205 14.27 -14.11 11.10
CA GLY A 205 13.20 -15.12 11.09
C GLY A 205 12.14 -14.89 10.02
N GLY A 206 11.92 -13.64 9.59
CA GLY A 206 10.85 -13.24 8.68
C GLY A 206 9.69 -12.56 9.41
N GLU A 207 8.55 -12.45 8.75
CA GLU A 207 7.30 -11.97 9.35
C GLU A 207 6.70 -13.06 10.24
N THR A 208 6.18 -12.64 11.39
CA THR A 208 5.75 -13.50 12.50
C THR A 208 4.28 -13.37 12.83
N GLY A 209 3.59 -12.40 12.23
CA GLY A 209 2.23 -12.01 12.58
C GLY A 209 2.19 -10.95 13.69
N VAL A 210 1.04 -10.30 13.78
CA VAL A 210 0.75 -9.25 14.76
C VAL A 210 -0.11 -9.84 15.87
N ARG A 211 0.36 -9.71 17.11
CA ARG A 211 -0.31 -10.22 18.31
C ARG A 211 -1.47 -9.33 18.74
N SER A 212 -1.22 -8.02 18.80
CA SER A 212 -2.22 -7.05 19.23
C SER A 212 -2.00 -5.67 18.61
N ILE A 213 -3.09 -4.91 18.51
CA ILE A 213 -3.12 -3.55 17.99
C ILE A 213 -3.89 -2.66 18.96
N HIS A 214 -3.32 -1.50 19.28
CA HIS A 214 -3.98 -0.46 20.05
C HIS A 214 -3.96 0.84 19.24
N ALA A 215 -5.12 1.23 18.73
CA ALA A 215 -5.28 2.45 17.97
C ALA A 215 -5.85 3.57 18.87
N LEU A 216 -5.24 4.75 18.74
CA LEU A 216 -5.53 5.93 19.52
C LEU A 216 -5.72 7.13 18.60
N GLU A 217 -6.56 8.07 19.01
CA GLU A 217 -6.80 9.31 18.30
C GLU A 217 -6.82 10.50 19.29
N GLY A 218 -6.47 11.70 18.79
CA GLY A 218 -6.64 12.95 19.51
C GLY A 218 -5.84 13.03 20.81
N ASP A 219 -6.50 13.47 21.89
CA ASP A 219 -5.87 13.70 23.20
C ASP A 219 -5.17 12.48 23.78
N ALA A 220 -5.67 11.27 23.52
CA ALA A 220 -5.03 10.05 24.01
C ALA A 220 -3.63 9.86 23.39
N VAL A 221 -3.45 10.24 22.12
CA VAL A 221 -2.15 10.24 21.45
C VAL A 221 -1.24 11.27 22.11
N TRP A 222 -1.74 12.47 22.38
CA TRP A 222 -0.96 13.51 23.04
C TRP A 222 -0.53 13.16 24.46
N GLN A 223 -1.39 12.49 25.23
CA GLN A 223 -1.05 11.98 26.56
C GLN A 223 0.06 10.92 26.47
N GLN A 224 -0.05 9.98 25.54
CA GLN A 224 1.02 9.01 25.29
C GLN A 224 2.33 9.69 24.85
N LEU A 225 2.23 10.77 24.07
CA LEU A 225 3.38 11.59 23.68
C LEU A 225 4.10 12.19 24.89
N ALA A 226 3.33 12.79 25.81
CA ALA A 226 3.85 13.37 27.05
C ALA A 226 4.43 12.31 28.01
N ASP A 227 3.77 11.15 28.12
CA ASP A 227 4.17 10.05 29.01
C ASP A 227 5.36 9.23 28.48
N LYS A 228 5.85 9.49 27.26
CA LYS A 228 6.95 8.77 26.60
C LYS A 228 6.73 7.25 26.54
N ARG A 229 5.49 6.80 26.26
CA ARG A 229 5.15 5.38 26.06
C ARG A 229 5.56 4.81 24.69
N TRP A 230 6.39 5.54 23.97
CA TRP A 230 6.93 5.29 22.64
C TRP A 230 8.38 5.77 22.65
N SER A 231 9.23 5.31 21.74
CA SER A 231 10.64 5.75 21.71
C SER A 231 10.84 7.19 21.21
N PRO A 232 11.17 8.18 22.08
CA PRO A 232 11.40 9.59 21.70
C PRO A 232 12.35 9.74 20.52
N VAL A 233 13.41 8.93 20.55
CA VAL A 233 14.48 8.89 19.55
C VAL A 233 13.98 8.46 18.18
N LEU A 234 13.00 7.53 18.08
CA LEU A 234 12.49 7.08 16.80
C LEU A 234 11.62 8.12 16.10
N PHE A 235 10.77 8.83 16.85
CA PHE A 235 9.97 9.92 16.26
C PHE A 235 10.85 11.08 15.83
N GLU A 236 11.81 11.49 16.65
CA GLU A 236 12.79 12.51 16.26
C GLU A 236 13.56 12.08 15.01
N ALA A 237 13.97 10.81 14.92
CA ALA A 237 14.61 10.28 13.73
C ALA A 237 13.68 10.34 12.50
N CYS A 238 12.39 10.03 12.63
CA CYS A 238 11.41 10.19 11.56
C CYS A 238 11.27 11.67 11.13
N LEU A 239 11.08 12.60 12.08
CA LEU A 239 10.95 14.03 11.77
C LEU A 239 12.22 14.58 11.08
N SER A 240 13.40 14.11 11.48
CA SER A 240 14.67 14.52 10.85
C SER A 240 14.80 14.12 9.38
N ARG A 241 14.02 13.12 8.93
CA ARG A 241 13.96 12.67 7.53
C ARG A 241 12.90 13.38 6.71
N SER A 242 11.92 14.01 7.36
CA SER A 242 10.89 14.75 6.66
C SER A 242 11.49 15.93 5.87
N GLN A 243 11.08 16.03 4.62
CA GLN A 243 11.33 17.16 3.72
C GLN A 243 10.15 18.13 3.68
N THR A 244 9.04 17.76 4.32
CA THR A 244 7.78 18.49 4.32
C THR A 244 7.35 18.92 5.73
N LEU A 245 8.28 18.85 6.69
CA LEU A 245 8.07 19.26 8.07
C LEU A 245 7.58 20.70 8.12
N ALA A 246 6.36 20.89 8.64
CA ALA A 246 5.73 22.21 8.73
C ALA A 246 6.56 23.17 9.58
N GLN A 247 6.57 24.44 9.16
CA GLN A 247 7.25 25.54 9.81
C GLN A 247 6.22 26.66 10.06
N THR A 248 6.44 27.47 11.09
CA THR A 248 5.62 28.68 11.32
C THR A 248 6.27 29.90 10.67
N GLU A 249 5.57 31.03 10.64
CA GLU A 249 6.14 32.30 10.16
C GLU A 249 7.20 32.86 11.12
N ASP A 250 7.09 32.55 12.41
CA ASP A 250 7.95 33.11 13.45
C ASP A 250 9.29 32.39 13.58
N PHE A 251 9.32 31.06 13.43
CA PHE A 251 10.51 30.24 13.65
C PHE A 251 10.51 28.93 12.85
N SER A 252 11.71 28.44 12.57
CA SER A 252 11.92 27.12 11.96
C SER A 252 12.54 26.14 12.94
N HIS A 253 12.05 24.90 12.93
CA HIS A 253 12.51 23.82 13.81
C HIS A 253 12.63 22.51 13.05
N ARG A 254 13.73 21.79 13.31
CA ARG A 254 13.89 20.38 12.91
C ARG A 254 13.23 19.41 13.89
N TYR A 255 13.01 19.87 15.12
CA TYR A 255 12.41 19.13 16.23
C TYR A 255 11.43 20.08 16.94
N PRO A 256 10.20 20.23 16.42
CA PRO A 256 9.22 21.15 16.99
C PRO A 256 8.82 20.73 18.41
N PRO A 257 8.65 21.69 19.35
CA PRO A 257 8.20 21.37 20.70
C PRO A 257 6.76 20.84 20.69
N LEU A 258 6.39 20.08 21.73
CA LEU A 258 5.06 19.45 21.84
C LEU A 258 3.90 20.45 21.72
N GLY A 259 4.03 21.65 22.29
CA GLY A 259 3.01 22.69 22.18
C GLY A 259 2.73 23.07 20.72
N LEU A 260 3.79 23.33 19.94
CA LEU A 260 3.66 23.64 18.52
C LEU A 260 3.09 22.45 17.72
N MET A 261 3.49 21.22 18.04
CA MET A 261 2.93 20.04 17.37
C MET A 261 1.42 19.91 17.62
N LYS A 262 0.93 20.25 18.82
CA LYS A 262 -0.51 20.27 19.14
C LYS A 262 -1.26 21.36 18.39
N GLU A 263 -0.64 22.52 18.16
CA GLU A 263 -1.22 23.60 17.36
C GLU A 263 -1.31 23.22 15.88
N LEU A 264 -0.30 22.54 15.34
CA LEU A 264 -0.22 22.15 13.93
C LEU A 264 -1.06 20.90 13.60
N VAL A 265 -1.27 20.01 14.56
CA VAL A 265 -1.93 18.72 14.35
C VAL A 265 -3.19 18.64 15.22
N GLU A 266 -4.34 18.91 14.60
CA GLU A 266 -5.63 18.93 15.29
C GLU A 266 -5.99 17.54 15.86
N THR A 267 -5.91 16.50 15.02
CA THR A 267 -6.31 15.13 15.38
C THR A 267 -5.24 14.13 14.94
N PRO A 268 -4.22 13.89 15.78
CA PRO A 268 -3.24 12.84 15.49
C PRO A 268 -3.86 11.45 15.62
N VAL A 269 -3.33 10.49 14.87
CA VAL A 269 -3.70 9.07 14.97
C VAL A 269 -2.45 8.26 15.25
N CYS A 270 -2.53 7.28 16.15
CA CYS A 270 -1.42 6.41 16.53
C CYS A 270 -1.87 4.95 16.61
N TYR A 271 -1.21 4.04 15.90
CA TYR A 271 -1.41 2.59 16.05
C TYR A 271 -0.16 1.99 16.69
N GLN A 272 -0.32 1.42 17.87
CA GLN A 272 0.72 0.66 18.56
C GLN A 272 0.54 -0.82 18.24
N LEU A 273 1.59 -1.45 17.72
CA LEU A 273 1.60 -2.84 17.26
C LEU A 273 2.56 -3.66 18.13
N GLU A 274 2.11 -4.81 18.60
CA GLU A 274 2.97 -5.85 19.18
C GLU A 274 2.96 -7.06 18.25
N TYR A 275 4.13 -7.47 17.77
CA TYR A 275 4.30 -8.67 16.95
C TYR A 275 4.43 -9.92 17.81
N ASN A 276 4.16 -11.09 17.23
CA ASN A 276 4.23 -12.38 17.94
C ASN A 276 5.63 -12.72 18.49
N ASP A 277 6.69 -12.14 17.91
CA ASP A 277 8.07 -12.28 18.40
C ASP A 277 8.45 -11.28 19.51
N GLY A 278 7.49 -10.45 19.95
CA GLY A 278 7.69 -9.40 20.96
C GLY A 278 8.27 -8.10 20.43
N THR A 279 8.60 -8.01 19.13
CA THR A 279 8.98 -6.75 18.50
C THR A 279 7.80 -5.79 18.54
N ARG A 280 8.07 -4.50 18.78
CA ARG A 280 7.04 -3.45 18.79
C ARG A 280 7.20 -2.50 17.62
N ALA A 281 6.08 -1.97 17.14
CA ALA A 281 6.10 -0.88 16.18
C ALA A 281 5.03 0.16 16.46
N THR A 282 5.23 1.37 15.94
CA THR A 282 4.25 2.47 16.04
C THR A 282 4.05 3.14 14.69
N MET A 283 2.80 3.31 14.27
CA MET A 283 2.42 4.09 13.10
C MET A 283 1.73 5.36 13.58
N MET A 284 2.16 6.53 13.10
CA MET A 284 1.52 7.81 13.40
C MET A 284 1.08 8.54 12.13
N LEU A 285 -0.13 9.07 12.14
CA LEU A 285 -0.59 10.08 11.17
C LEU A 285 -0.57 11.45 11.87
N MET A 286 0.35 12.31 11.45
CA MET A 286 0.56 13.65 12.01
C MET A 286 0.14 14.72 10.99
N ASN A 287 -1.16 14.73 10.67
CA ASN A 287 -1.76 15.64 9.70
C ASN A 287 -1.52 17.11 10.10
N GLY A 288 -0.85 17.87 9.23
CA GLY A 288 -0.45 19.26 9.48
C GLY A 288 1.02 19.42 9.88
N LEU A 289 1.68 18.35 10.35
CA LEU A 289 3.10 18.36 10.70
C LEU A 289 4.00 17.88 9.57
N VAL A 290 3.62 16.79 8.89
CA VAL A 290 4.37 16.23 7.74
C VAL A 290 3.43 15.95 6.57
N LYS A 291 3.99 15.85 5.37
CA LYS A 291 3.33 15.43 4.12
C LYS A 291 4.13 14.37 3.36
N ASP A 292 5.00 13.64 4.07
CA ASP A 292 5.80 12.53 3.57
C ASP A 292 5.76 11.34 4.54
N PHE A 293 6.39 10.23 4.15
CA PHE A 293 6.40 8.97 4.90
C PHE A 293 7.81 8.72 5.42
N ASN A 294 7.98 8.71 6.74
CA ASN A 294 9.30 8.59 7.36
C ASN A 294 9.33 7.39 8.28
N PHE A 295 10.35 6.55 8.11
CA PHE A 295 10.57 5.35 8.88
C PHE A 295 11.81 5.50 9.76
N ALA A 296 11.75 4.93 10.97
CA ALA A 296 12.91 4.71 11.82
C ALA A 296 12.82 3.35 12.55
N ALA A 297 13.97 2.74 12.82
CA ALA A 297 14.05 1.54 13.63
C ALA A 297 15.28 1.53 14.54
N LYS A 298 15.09 1.02 15.75
CA LYS A 298 16.15 0.70 16.69
C LYS A 298 16.59 -0.74 16.45
N LEU A 299 17.85 -0.91 16.08
CA LEU A 299 18.46 -2.22 15.86
C LEU A 299 19.33 -2.61 17.05
N LYS A 300 19.30 -3.89 17.42
CA LYS A 300 20.12 -4.40 18.50
C LYS A 300 21.61 -4.19 18.19
N GLY A 301 22.34 -3.68 19.18
CA GLY A 301 23.78 -3.42 19.07
C GLY A 301 24.15 -2.17 18.24
N GLN A 302 23.18 -1.36 17.80
CA GLN A 302 23.43 -0.07 17.16
C GLN A 302 23.03 1.07 18.10
N ALA A 303 23.91 2.07 18.26
CA ALA A 303 23.62 3.22 19.11
C ALA A 303 22.52 4.11 18.49
N ASP A 304 22.72 4.51 17.24
CA ASP A 304 21.80 5.38 16.50
C ASP A 304 20.69 4.58 15.79
N PRO A 305 19.48 5.14 15.65
CA PRO A 305 18.42 4.52 14.88
C PRO A 305 18.74 4.55 13.37
N LEU A 306 18.38 3.48 12.67
CA LEU A 306 18.30 3.52 11.21
C LEU A 306 17.05 4.31 10.83
N SER A 307 17.16 5.28 9.91
CA SER A 307 16.01 6.08 9.48
C SER A 307 16.07 6.49 8.02
N THR A 308 14.91 6.60 7.38
CA THR A 308 14.76 7.01 5.98
C THR A 308 13.41 7.63 5.68
N CYS A 309 13.39 8.55 4.72
CA CYS A 309 12.18 9.01 4.04
C CYS A 309 11.85 8.06 2.89
N PHE A 310 10.59 7.67 2.75
CA PHE A 310 10.03 6.98 1.59
C PHE A 310 9.52 8.04 0.63
N TYR A 311 10.32 8.30 -0.40
CA TYR A 311 10.20 9.50 -1.21
C TYR A 311 9.15 9.34 -2.30
N LEU A 312 8.18 10.26 -2.27
CA LEU A 312 7.27 10.52 -3.37
C LEU A 312 7.62 11.92 -3.90
N PRO A 313 8.12 12.04 -5.14
CA PRO A 313 8.45 13.35 -5.68
C PRO A 313 7.20 14.22 -5.85
N PRO A 314 7.36 15.55 -5.84
CA PRO A 314 6.26 16.45 -6.13
C PRO A 314 5.75 16.25 -7.57
N ASN A 315 4.46 16.51 -7.77
CA ASN A 315 3.86 16.53 -9.09
C ASN A 315 4.60 17.54 -10.00
N PRO A 316 4.76 17.23 -11.31
CA PRO A 316 4.10 16.16 -12.06
C PRO A 316 4.86 14.81 -12.05
N ASN A 317 5.93 14.65 -11.27
CA ASN A 317 6.71 13.42 -11.27
C ASN A 317 6.00 12.31 -10.47
N VAL A 318 5.74 11.19 -11.14
CA VAL A 318 4.97 10.05 -10.61
C VAL A 318 5.77 8.75 -10.74
N VAL A 319 7.10 8.82 -10.61
CA VAL A 319 8.01 7.66 -10.70
C VAL A 319 7.71 6.58 -9.67
N TYR A 320 7.02 6.90 -8.56
CA TYR A 320 6.53 5.90 -7.61
C TYR A 320 5.52 4.93 -8.25
N SER A 321 4.68 5.42 -9.18
CA SER A 321 3.78 4.55 -9.95
C SER A 321 4.57 3.72 -10.96
N ALA A 322 5.62 4.29 -11.56
CA ALA A 322 6.52 3.54 -12.45
C ALA A 322 7.21 2.39 -11.69
N ALA A 323 7.65 2.64 -10.45
CA ALA A 323 8.26 1.62 -9.59
C ALA A 323 7.32 0.47 -9.27
N LEU A 324 6.06 0.78 -8.98
CA LEU A 324 5.01 -0.21 -8.75
C LEU A 324 4.70 -1.02 -10.02
N MET A 325 4.48 -0.34 -11.14
CA MET A 325 4.14 -1.01 -12.40
C MET A 325 5.30 -1.84 -12.96
N ASN A 326 6.55 -1.48 -12.68
CA ASN A 326 7.69 -2.33 -13.02
C ASN A 326 7.71 -3.67 -12.26
N ASN A 327 7.28 -3.67 -11.00
CA ASN A 327 7.14 -4.90 -10.24
C ASN A 327 5.93 -5.73 -10.71
N ALA A 328 4.82 -5.08 -11.09
CA ALA A 328 3.68 -5.75 -11.72
C ALA A 328 4.08 -6.38 -13.08
N GLU A 329 4.77 -5.64 -13.94
CA GLU A 329 5.29 -6.13 -15.22
C GLU A 329 6.22 -7.33 -15.03
N LYS A 330 7.17 -7.28 -14.08
CA LYS A 330 8.04 -8.43 -13.77
C LYS A 330 7.22 -9.68 -13.44
N MET A 331 6.16 -9.56 -12.65
CA MET A 331 5.28 -10.69 -12.37
C MET A 331 4.56 -11.17 -13.62
N PHE A 332 4.01 -10.27 -14.43
CA PHE A 332 3.30 -10.63 -15.66
C PHE A 332 4.21 -11.37 -16.65
N MET A 333 5.45 -10.91 -16.82
CA MET A 333 6.41 -11.50 -17.77
C MET A 333 7.00 -12.83 -17.27
N THR A 334 7.10 -13.03 -15.95
CA THR A 334 7.79 -14.21 -15.37
C THR A 334 6.85 -15.21 -14.69
N ASN A 335 5.57 -14.87 -14.56
CA ASN A 335 4.58 -15.61 -13.78
C ASN A 335 5.04 -15.85 -12.32
N LYS A 336 5.79 -14.89 -11.74
CA LYS A 336 6.32 -14.96 -10.36
C LYS A 336 6.22 -13.61 -9.66
N ALA A 337 5.53 -13.56 -8.52
CA ALA A 337 5.43 -12.36 -7.71
C ALA A 337 6.83 -11.97 -7.13
N PRO A 338 7.27 -10.71 -7.25
CA PRO A 338 8.58 -10.27 -6.77
C PRO A 338 8.68 -10.16 -5.23
N TYR A 339 7.53 -10.12 -4.54
CA TYR A 339 7.42 -10.09 -3.09
C TYR A 339 6.14 -10.81 -2.64
N PRO A 340 6.08 -11.33 -1.40
CA PRO A 340 4.98 -12.16 -0.93
C PRO A 340 3.67 -11.37 -0.81
N ILE A 341 2.57 -11.97 -1.25
CA ILE A 341 1.22 -11.37 -1.13
C ILE A 341 0.77 -11.30 0.32
N GLU A 342 1.30 -12.17 1.17
CA GLU A 342 1.07 -12.21 2.61
C GLU A 342 1.44 -10.89 3.29
N ARG A 343 2.38 -10.10 2.74
CA ARG A 343 2.66 -8.75 3.21
C ARG A 343 1.41 -7.88 3.16
N THR A 344 0.79 -7.79 1.98
CA THR A 344 -0.40 -6.96 1.80
C THR A 344 -1.59 -7.51 2.55
N LEU A 345 -1.72 -8.84 2.68
CA LEU A 345 -2.76 -9.45 3.52
C LEU A 345 -2.63 -9.03 4.99
N LEU A 346 -1.42 -9.10 5.54
CA LEU A 346 -1.15 -8.65 6.91
C LEU A 346 -1.45 -7.15 7.06
N THR A 347 -1.00 -6.33 6.11
CA THR A 347 -1.28 -4.89 6.14
C THR A 347 -2.77 -4.57 6.06
N SER A 348 -3.53 -5.26 5.20
CA SER A 348 -5.00 -5.14 5.13
C SER A 348 -5.66 -5.44 6.47
N GLY A 349 -5.22 -6.51 7.14
CA GLY A 349 -5.72 -6.89 8.46
C GLY A 349 -5.34 -5.89 9.55
N MET A 350 -4.11 -5.36 9.53
CA MET A 350 -3.68 -4.31 10.46
C MET A 350 -4.54 -3.05 10.36
N VAL A 351 -4.86 -2.59 9.13
CA VAL A 351 -5.74 -1.43 8.91
C VAL A 351 -7.11 -1.69 9.53
N GLN A 352 -7.78 -2.79 9.15
CA GLN A 352 -9.12 -3.07 9.66
C GLN A 352 -9.14 -3.18 11.19
N SER A 353 -8.19 -3.90 11.79
CA SER A 353 -8.12 -4.06 13.24
C SER A 353 -7.83 -2.74 13.95
N ALA A 354 -7.02 -1.85 13.38
CA ALA A 354 -6.81 -0.52 13.95
C ALA A 354 -8.09 0.35 13.88
N LEU A 355 -8.82 0.34 12.77
CA LEU A 355 -10.10 1.06 12.64
C LEU A 355 -11.16 0.52 13.60
N GLN A 356 -11.22 -0.81 13.78
CA GLN A 356 -12.07 -1.44 14.80
C GLN A 356 -11.67 -1.04 16.22
N SER A 357 -10.36 -0.96 16.50
CA SER A 357 -9.85 -0.50 17.80
C SER A 357 -10.33 0.91 18.11
N LEU A 358 -10.23 1.85 17.15
CA LEU A 358 -10.76 3.21 17.28
C LEU A 358 -12.27 3.22 17.51
N HIS A 359 -13.02 2.52 16.64
CA HIS A 359 -14.48 2.46 16.71
C HIS A 359 -15.01 1.92 18.05
N LEU A 360 -14.28 0.97 18.65
CA LEU A 360 -14.63 0.34 19.93
C LEU A 360 -14.11 1.11 21.14
N GLY A 361 -13.96 2.43 21.02
CA GLY A 361 -13.54 3.32 22.09
C GLY A 361 -12.02 3.33 22.30
N GLN A 362 -11.24 3.22 21.23
CA GLN A 362 -9.77 3.19 21.27
C GLN A 362 -9.21 2.07 22.16
N ARG A 363 -9.87 0.91 22.18
CA ARG A 363 -9.47 -0.23 23.02
C ARG A 363 -8.39 -1.05 22.32
N GLN A 364 -7.41 -1.58 23.06
CA GLN A 364 -6.49 -2.56 22.52
C GLN A 364 -7.24 -3.84 22.11
N LEU A 365 -6.87 -4.41 20.97
CA LEU A 365 -7.42 -5.64 20.42
C LEU A 365 -6.33 -6.68 20.25
N ASP A 366 -6.60 -7.92 20.69
CA ASP A 366 -5.83 -9.08 20.23
C ASP A 366 -6.20 -9.38 18.77
N THR A 367 -5.22 -9.84 17.99
CA THR A 367 -5.37 -10.06 16.55
C THR A 367 -4.98 -11.48 16.13
N PRO A 368 -5.67 -12.53 16.64
CA PRO A 368 -5.33 -13.92 16.32
C PRO A 368 -5.46 -14.24 14.82
N HIS A 369 -6.31 -13.52 14.09
CA HIS A 369 -6.45 -13.63 12.64
C HIS A 369 -5.24 -13.09 11.86
N LEU A 370 -4.34 -12.34 12.51
CA LEU A 370 -3.11 -11.81 11.93
C LEU A 370 -1.87 -12.66 12.24
N ASP A 371 -2.06 -13.94 12.61
CA ASP A 371 -0.99 -14.93 12.73
C ASP A 371 -0.48 -15.39 11.34
N ILE A 372 0.04 -14.43 10.58
CA ILE A 372 0.48 -14.61 9.19
C ILE A 372 2.00 -14.63 9.15
N HIS A 373 2.57 -15.75 8.70
CA HIS A 373 4.01 -15.97 8.62
C HIS A 373 4.48 -16.01 7.17
N TYR A 374 5.55 -15.28 6.86
CA TYR A 374 6.20 -15.36 5.55
C TYR A 374 7.64 -14.87 5.62
N LYS A 375 8.41 -15.16 4.57
CA LYS A 375 9.76 -14.63 4.39
C LYS A 375 9.80 -13.73 3.17
N ALA A 376 10.23 -12.50 3.38
CA ALA A 376 10.55 -11.58 2.31
C ALA A 376 11.71 -12.08 1.44
N SER A 377 11.81 -11.58 0.22
CA SER A 377 12.99 -11.77 -0.61
C SER A 377 14.21 -11.10 0.03
N LYS A 378 15.38 -11.73 -0.13
CA LYS A 378 16.66 -11.14 0.34
C LYS A 378 16.98 -9.87 -0.44
N GLU A 379 16.75 -9.90 -1.74
CA GLU A 379 16.86 -8.73 -2.60
C GLU A 379 15.75 -7.74 -2.31
N SER A 380 16.12 -6.45 -2.29
CA SER A 380 15.16 -5.37 -2.16
C SER A 380 14.41 -5.10 -3.45
N THR A 381 13.13 -4.75 -3.35
CA THR A 381 12.31 -4.35 -4.48
C THR A 381 12.11 -2.84 -4.60
N PHE A 382 12.68 -2.05 -3.69
CA PHE A 382 12.62 -0.59 -3.79
C PHE A 382 13.55 -0.06 -4.90
N TYR A 383 13.09 0.97 -5.58
CA TYR A 383 13.81 1.58 -6.68
C TYR A 383 15.14 2.19 -6.21
N ARG A 384 16.21 1.72 -6.83
CA ARG A 384 17.58 2.16 -6.61
C ARG A 384 18.27 2.34 -7.97
N ARG A 385 18.78 3.55 -8.20
CA ARG A 385 19.52 4.01 -9.39
C ARG A 385 18.70 4.16 -10.67
#